data_AF-A0A1Q7ZGF9-F1
#
_entry.id   AF-A0A1Q7ZGF9-F1
#
_cell.length_a   1.000
_cell.length_b   1.000
_cell.length_c   1.000
_cell.angle_alpha   90.00
_cell.angle_beta   90.00
_cell.angle_gamma   90.00
#
_symmetry.space_group_name_H-M   'P 1'
#
loop_
_entity.id
_entity.type
_entity.pdbx_description
1 polymer ?
#
loop_
_entity_poly.entity_id
_entity_poly.type
_entity_poly.pdbx_seq_one_letter_code
_entity_poly.pdbx_strand_id
1 'polypeptide(L)'
;MAGSTNGSAGDMPAFYDGRLFTINFKKQPDGATGALLAHNGSINTIFMSDPGLPGGQPFIAVLDAIQGDGFNPLWLEIQITFNAGFTPRQLLRDDDVFAAQASGEITLSSQGEVYRCAVVGAKN
;
A
#
# COMPACT_ATOMS: atom_id res chain seq x y z
N MET A 1 14.01 -7.40 -12.37
CA MET A 1 13.02 -7.91 -11.40
C MET A 1 13.41 -7.32 -10.05
N ALA A 2 12.91 -6.13 -9.73
CA ALA A 2 13.04 -5.56 -8.40
C ALA A 2 11.76 -5.98 -7.68
N GLY A 3 11.84 -6.99 -6.81
CA GLY A 3 10.79 -7.19 -5.83
C GLY A 3 10.92 -6.04 -4.83
N SER A 4 9.81 -5.41 -4.50
CA SER A 4 9.78 -4.38 -3.45
C SER A 4 10.44 -4.96 -2.19
N THR A 5 11.42 -4.24 -1.63
CA THR A 5 12.08 -4.65 -0.38
C THR A 5 11.09 -4.67 0.80
N ASN A 6 9.93 -4.05 0.60
CA ASN A 6 8.77 -4.04 1.48
C ASN A 6 8.04 -5.41 1.55
N GLY A 7 8.37 -6.36 0.68
CA GLY A 7 7.70 -7.68 0.60
C GLY A 7 8.24 -8.78 1.54
N SER A 8 9.17 -8.47 2.45
CA SER A 8 9.66 -9.45 3.43
C SER A 8 8.59 -9.70 4.50
N ALA A 9 8.17 -10.95 4.70
CA ALA A 9 7.12 -11.29 5.67
C ALA A 9 7.42 -10.71 7.06
N GLY A 10 6.51 -9.91 7.63
CA GLY A 10 6.75 -9.27 8.93
C GLY A 10 5.73 -8.19 9.30
N ASP A 11 5.97 -7.56 10.44
CA ASP A 11 5.17 -6.43 10.92
C ASP A 11 5.74 -5.12 10.36
N MET A 12 4.88 -4.28 9.76
CA MET A 12 5.27 -3.00 9.19
C MET A 12 4.27 -1.89 9.58
N PRO A 13 4.73 -0.62 9.64
CA PRO A 13 3.85 0.51 9.86
C PRO A 13 3.04 0.83 8.60
N ALA A 14 1.77 1.21 8.79
CA ALA A 14 0.91 1.73 7.73
C ALA A 14 -0.07 2.79 8.26
N PHE A 15 -0.40 3.76 7.43
CA PHE A 15 -1.42 4.77 7.72
C PHE A 15 -2.80 4.32 7.24
N TYR A 16 -3.81 4.60 8.05
CA TYR A 16 -5.22 4.54 7.67
C TYR A 16 -5.91 5.76 8.28
N ASP A 17 -6.59 6.57 7.46
CA ASP A 17 -7.26 7.81 7.86
C ASP A 17 -6.41 8.76 8.71
N GLY A 18 -5.12 8.88 8.39
CA GLY A 18 -4.19 9.74 9.14
C GLY A 18 -3.64 9.14 10.41
N ARG A 19 -4.00 7.90 10.75
CA ARG A 19 -3.58 7.20 11.98
C ARG A 19 -2.61 6.09 11.64
N LEU A 20 -1.59 5.92 12.48
CA LEU A 20 -0.56 4.91 12.28
C LEU A 20 -0.94 3.58 12.95
N PHE A 21 -0.86 2.51 12.17
CA PHE A 21 -1.11 1.14 12.60
C PHE A 21 0.11 0.26 12.33
N THR A 22 0.17 -0.85 13.05
CA THR A 22 1.05 -1.97 12.71
C THR A 22 0.23 -3.02 11.98
N ILE A 23 0.68 -3.41 10.79
CA ILE A 23 0.09 -4.50 10.01
C ILE A 23 1.08 -5.64 9.88
N ASN A 24 0.58 -6.87 9.87
CA ASN A 24 1.34 -8.02 9.42
C ASN A 24 1.18 -8.14 7.91
N PHE A 25 2.29 -8.33 7.20
CA PHE A 25 2.34 -8.29 5.75
C PHE A 25 3.02 -9.56 5.22
N LYS A 26 2.36 -10.28 4.32
CA LYS A 26 2.94 -11.49 3.69
C LYS A 26 2.59 -11.58 2.22
N LYS A 27 3.63 -11.50 1.37
CA LYS A 27 3.51 -11.65 -0.08
C LYS A 27 2.91 -13.00 -0.45
N GLN A 28 1.93 -12.99 -1.36
CA GLN A 28 1.41 -14.19 -1.99
C GLN A 28 2.31 -14.61 -3.17
N PRO A 29 2.32 -15.90 -3.56
CA PRO A 29 3.14 -16.37 -4.67
C PRO A 29 2.81 -15.63 -5.98
N ASP A 30 3.84 -15.32 -6.79
CA ASP A 30 3.78 -14.48 -8.00
C ASP A 30 2.91 -15.02 -9.17
N GLY A 31 2.16 -16.10 -8.96
CA GLY A 31 1.16 -16.64 -9.91
C GLY A 31 -0.26 -16.70 -9.34
N ALA A 32 -0.46 -16.35 -8.07
CA ALA A 32 -1.75 -16.38 -7.42
C ALA A 32 -2.58 -15.13 -7.73
N THR A 33 -1.94 -13.99 -8.03
CA THR A 33 -2.58 -12.69 -8.27
C THR A 33 -3.75 -12.75 -9.23
N GLY A 34 -3.55 -13.29 -10.44
CA GLY A 34 -4.61 -13.34 -11.46
C GLY A 34 -5.84 -14.12 -10.98
N ALA A 35 -5.62 -15.25 -10.30
CA ALA A 35 -6.69 -16.05 -9.72
C ALA A 35 -7.34 -15.36 -8.50
N LEU A 36 -6.54 -14.72 -7.64
CA LEU A 36 -7.02 -13.99 -6.47
C LEU A 36 -7.88 -12.79 -6.87
N LEU A 37 -7.45 -11.99 -7.86
CA LEU A 37 -8.20 -10.88 -8.42
C LEU A 37 -9.48 -11.36 -9.12
N ALA A 38 -9.42 -12.47 -9.86
CA ALA A 38 -10.60 -13.00 -10.56
C ALA A 38 -11.68 -13.56 -9.61
N HIS A 39 -11.29 -14.10 -8.45
CA HIS A 39 -12.20 -14.77 -7.52
C HIS A 39 -12.60 -13.93 -6.29
N ASN A 40 -11.95 -12.79 -6.03
CA ASN A 40 -12.30 -11.90 -4.92
C ASN A 40 -12.89 -10.59 -5.44
N GLY A 41 -14.21 -10.41 -5.31
CA GLY A 41 -14.92 -9.19 -5.73
C GLY A 41 -14.65 -7.96 -4.86
N SER A 42 -13.94 -8.11 -3.75
CA SER A 42 -13.53 -7.02 -2.86
C SER A 42 -12.12 -7.32 -2.37
N ILE A 43 -11.11 -6.77 -3.07
CA ILE A 43 -9.70 -6.79 -2.63
C ILE A 43 -9.37 -5.40 -2.12
N ASN A 44 -8.72 -5.31 -0.97
CA ASN A 44 -8.26 -4.06 -0.40
C ASN A 44 -7.00 -3.57 -1.13
N THR A 45 -6.65 -2.30 -0.97
CA THR A 45 -5.52 -1.66 -1.63
C THR A 45 -4.51 -1.18 -0.62
N ILE A 46 -3.24 -1.52 -0.83
CA ILE A 46 -2.12 -0.94 -0.09
C ILE A 46 -1.29 -0.10 -1.03
N PHE A 47 -1.13 1.18 -0.70
CA PHE A 47 -0.31 2.10 -1.47
C PHE A 47 1.10 2.17 -0.88
N MET A 48 2.11 1.97 -1.70
CA MET A 48 3.53 2.00 -1.31
C MET A 48 4.35 2.86 -2.26
N SER A 49 5.52 3.31 -1.81
CA SER A 49 6.48 4.02 -2.65
C SER A 49 7.89 3.49 -2.39
N ASP A 50 8.34 2.55 -3.23
CA ASP A 50 9.71 2.01 -3.20
C ASP A 50 10.83 3.08 -3.26
N PRO A 51 10.73 4.17 -4.07
CA PRO A 51 11.73 5.24 -4.04
C PRO A 51 11.79 6.00 -2.70
N GLY A 52 10.75 5.90 -1.87
CA GLY A 52 10.68 6.54 -0.57
C GLY A 52 10.49 8.06 -0.64
N LEU A 53 10.99 8.73 0.40
CA LEU A 53 10.90 10.17 0.65
C LEU A 53 12.30 10.82 0.57
N PRO A 54 12.38 12.16 0.46
CA PRO A 54 13.65 12.88 0.41
C PRO A 54 14.55 12.53 1.60
N GLY A 55 15.86 12.47 1.35
CA GLY A 55 16.83 12.06 2.38
C GLY A 55 16.86 10.56 2.65
N GLY A 56 16.30 9.73 1.76
CA GLY A 56 16.31 8.27 1.89
C GLY A 56 15.38 7.73 2.97
N GLN A 57 14.42 8.55 3.43
CA GLN A 57 13.43 8.12 4.39
C GLN A 57 12.44 7.15 3.71
N PRO A 58 12.05 6.04 4.37
CA PRO A 58 11.06 5.14 3.79
C PRO A 58 9.69 5.82 3.73
N PHE A 59 8.91 5.48 2.71
CA PHE A 59 7.49 5.82 2.67
C PHE A 59 6.72 4.83 3.54
N ILE A 60 5.87 5.34 4.45
CA ILE A 60 4.97 4.49 5.24
C ILE A 60 3.74 4.19 4.38
N ALA A 61 3.39 2.91 4.24
CA ALA A 61 2.28 2.50 3.38
C ALA A 61 0.94 3.14 3.80
N VAL A 62 0.02 3.29 2.86
CA VAL A 62 -1.34 3.81 3.11
C VAL A 62 -2.36 2.72 2.79
N LEU A 63 -3.35 2.54 3.66
CA LEU A 63 -4.40 1.53 3.57
C LEU A 63 -5.73 2.17 3.18
N ASP A 64 -6.54 1.47 2.36
CA ASP A 64 -7.91 1.88 2.01
C ASP A 64 -9.00 1.28 2.93
N ALA A 65 -8.65 0.28 3.76
CA ALA A 65 -9.59 -0.38 4.66
C ALA A 65 -8.90 -0.90 5.92
N ILE A 66 -9.65 -1.25 6.97
CA ILE A 66 -9.14 -2.04 8.12
C ILE A 66 -10.17 -3.09 8.56
N GLN A 67 -9.76 -3.99 9.46
CA GLN A 67 -10.68 -4.97 10.05
C GLN A 67 -11.87 -4.28 10.73
N GLY A 68 -13.09 -4.70 10.38
CA GLY A 68 -14.35 -4.11 10.88
C GLY A 68 -15.11 -3.27 9.85
N ASP A 69 -14.50 -3.00 8.70
CA ASP A 69 -15.11 -2.22 7.60
C ASP A 69 -14.84 -2.90 6.24
N GLY A 70 -15.70 -3.85 5.83
CA GLY A 70 -15.59 -4.50 4.50
C GLY A 70 -14.34 -5.38 4.27
N PHE A 71 -13.56 -5.67 5.32
CA PHE A 71 -12.24 -6.32 5.26
C PHE A 71 -12.17 -7.62 4.44
N ASN A 72 -11.32 -7.62 3.41
CA ASN A 72 -10.73 -8.82 2.83
C ASN A 72 -9.29 -8.97 3.35
N PRO A 73 -8.85 -10.16 3.80
CA PRO A 73 -7.45 -10.38 4.17
C PRO A 73 -6.47 -10.26 3.00
N LEU A 74 -6.93 -10.07 1.76
CA LEU A 74 -6.12 -9.88 0.56
C LEU A 74 -6.04 -8.41 0.15
N TRP A 75 -4.82 -7.99 -0.17
CA TRP A 75 -4.46 -6.61 -0.46
C TRP A 75 -3.64 -6.55 -1.74
N LEU A 76 -4.08 -5.75 -2.70
CA LEU A 76 -3.33 -5.45 -3.92
C LEU A 76 -2.37 -4.29 -3.64
N GLU A 77 -1.09 -4.49 -3.95
CA GLU A 77 -0.12 -3.41 -3.91
C GLU A 77 -0.26 -2.50 -5.14
N ILE A 78 -0.32 -1.20 -4.84
CA ILE A 78 -0.24 -0.11 -5.80
C ILE A 78 0.98 0.74 -5.46
N GLN A 79 1.89 0.80 -6.42
CA GLN A 79 3.10 1.62 -6.36
C GLN A 79 2.76 3.06 -6.75
N ILE A 80 3.03 3.97 -5.82
CA ILE A 80 3.04 5.41 -6.01
C ILE A 80 4.38 5.81 -6.63
N THR A 81 4.33 6.60 -7.69
CA THR A 81 5.48 7.32 -8.24
C THR A 81 5.17 8.80 -8.25
N PHE A 82 5.95 9.61 -7.55
CA PHE A 82 5.85 11.07 -7.64
C PHE A 82 6.37 11.53 -9.01
N ASN A 83 5.55 12.32 -9.70
CA ASN A 83 5.88 12.80 -11.03
C ASN A 83 6.96 13.88 -10.98
N ALA A 84 7.68 14.06 -12.09
CA ALA A 84 8.72 15.07 -12.19
C ALA A 84 8.18 16.47 -11.84
N GLY A 85 8.93 17.22 -11.03
CA GLY A 85 8.52 18.54 -10.53
C GLY A 85 7.80 18.54 -9.19
N PHE A 86 7.42 17.37 -8.67
CA PHE A 86 6.84 17.22 -7.33
C PHE A 86 7.86 16.62 -6.36
N THR A 87 8.02 17.26 -5.20
CA THR A 87 8.83 16.71 -4.11
C THR A 87 8.05 15.60 -3.42
N PRO A 88 8.58 14.36 -3.32
CA PRO A 88 7.90 13.29 -2.62
C PRO A 88 7.60 13.66 -1.16
N ARG A 89 6.39 13.36 -0.70
CA ARG A 89 5.92 13.62 0.66
C ARG A 89 5.12 12.43 1.19
N GLN A 90 5.02 12.32 2.50
CA GLN A 90 4.16 11.30 3.10
C GLN A 90 2.69 11.64 2.83
N LEU A 91 1.95 10.65 2.32
CA LEU A 91 0.49 10.67 2.23
C LEU A 91 -0.07 9.84 3.39
N LEU A 92 -1.18 10.25 3.98
CA LEU A 92 -1.65 9.66 5.24
C LEU A 92 -3.03 9.01 5.11
N ARG A 93 -3.71 9.21 3.98
CA ARG A 93 -5.07 8.76 3.68
C ARG A 93 -5.12 8.33 2.22
N ASP A 94 -5.94 7.35 1.90
CA ASP A 94 -6.23 6.96 0.52
C ASP A 94 -6.89 8.11 -0.26
N ASP A 95 -7.77 8.89 0.38
CA ASP A 95 -8.30 10.14 -0.19
C ASP A 95 -7.18 11.10 -0.63
N ASP A 96 -6.10 11.23 0.15
CA ASP A 96 -4.94 12.07 -0.21
C ASP A 96 -4.18 11.50 -1.42
N VAL A 97 -4.13 10.16 -1.54
CA VAL A 97 -3.54 9.47 -2.68
C VAL A 97 -4.34 9.74 -3.95
N PHE A 98 -5.67 9.60 -3.89
CA PHE A 98 -6.52 9.87 -5.05
C PHE A 98 -6.53 11.35 -5.43
N ALA A 99 -6.50 12.26 -4.45
CA ALA A 99 -6.36 13.69 -4.71
C ALA A 99 -5.02 14.03 -5.37
N ALA A 100 -3.91 13.44 -4.89
CA ALA A 100 -2.58 13.60 -5.49
C ALA A 100 -2.50 13.01 -6.91
N GLN A 101 -3.19 11.89 -7.17
CA GLN A 101 -3.28 11.34 -8.52
C GLN A 101 -4.08 12.29 -9.43
N ALA A 102 -5.23 12.78 -8.97
CA ALA A 102 -6.09 13.67 -9.74
C ALA A 102 -5.43 15.03 -10.06
N SER A 103 -4.54 15.52 -9.19
CA SER A 103 -3.75 16.73 -9.42
C SER A 103 -2.56 16.53 -10.36
N GLY A 104 -2.23 15.28 -10.70
CA GLY A 104 -1.03 14.94 -11.46
C GLY A 104 0.27 14.94 -10.64
N GLU A 105 0.19 15.03 -9.31
CA GLU A 105 1.35 14.94 -8.40
C GLU A 105 1.98 13.53 -8.46
N ILE A 106 1.16 12.49 -8.58
CA ILE A 106 1.61 11.10 -8.60
C ILE A 106 1.01 10.30 -9.77
N THR A 107 1.67 9.20 -10.10
CA THR A 107 1.14 8.12 -10.94
C THR A 107 1.00 6.86 -10.09
N LEU A 108 -0.11 6.14 -10.24
CA LEU A 108 -0.35 4.84 -9.60
C LEU A 108 -0.13 3.71 -10.62
N SER A 109 0.58 2.67 -10.20
CA SER A 109 0.79 1.46 -11.01
C SER A 109 0.72 0.22 -10.14
N SER A 110 0.23 -0.89 -10.68
CA SER A 110 0.29 -2.19 -10.00
C SER A 110 1.29 -3.09 -10.70
N GLN A 111 2.11 -3.79 -9.93
CA GLN A 111 2.90 -4.91 -10.43
C GLN A 111 2.13 -6.24 -10.32
N GLY A 112 0.87 -6.19 -9.86
CA GLY A 112 0.09 -7.39 -9.57
C GLY A 112 0.63 -8.15 -8.37
N GLU A 113 1.22 -7.47 -7.38
CA GLU A 113 1.63 -8.12 -6.14
C GLU A 113 0.47 -8.11 -5.15
N VAL A 114 0.08 -9.29 -4.67
CA VAL A 114 -1.00 -9.45 -3.69
C VAL A 114 -0.40 -9.92 -2.37
N TYR A 115 -0.91 -9.36 -1.29
CA TYR A 115 -0.46 -9.62 0.06
C TYR A 115 -1.62 -10.11 0.90
N ARG A 116 -1.31 -11.01 1.83
CA ARG A 116 -2.22 -11.30 2.93
C ARG A 116 -1.85 -10.38 4.09
N CYS A 117 -2.81 -9.63 4.60
CA CYS A 117 -2.57 -8.68 5.68
C CYS A 117 -3.54 -8.85 6.83
N ALA A 118 -3.06 -8.55 8.05
CA ALA A 118 -3.88 -8.42 9.23
C ALA A 118 -3.40 -7.23 10.05
N VAL A 119 -4.33 -6.39 10.51
CA VAL A 119 -4.02 -5.30 11.45
C VAL A 119 -3.67 -5.92 12.81
N VAL A 120 -2.48 -5.64 13.32
CA VAL A 120 -1.96 -6.17 14.60
C VAL A 120 -2.34 -5.24 15.76
N GLY A 121 -2.48 -3.93 15.50
CA GLY A 121 -2.97 -2.95 16.47
C GLY A 121 -2.68 -1.50 16.07
N ALA A 122 -3.37 -0.55 16.71
CA ALA A 122 -3.03 0.87 16.60
C ALA A 122 -1.74 1.17 17.38
N LYS A 123 -0.85 1.99 16.82
CA LYS A 123 0.33 2.45 17.54
C LYS A 123 -0.10 3.65 18.39
N ASN A 124 -0.09 3.49 19.72
CA ASN A 124 -0.31 4.59 20.67
C ASN A 124 0.88 5.56 20.68
#